data_AF-A0A3S0IEA2-F1
#
_entry.id   AF-A0A3S0IEA2-F1
#
_cell.length_a   1.000
_cell.length_b   1.000
_cell.length_c   1.000
_cell.angle_alpha   90.00
_cell.angle_beta   90.00
_cell.angle_gamma   90.00
#
_symmetry.space_group_name_H-M   'P 1'
#
loop_
_entity.id
_entity.type
_entity.pdbx_description
1 polymer ?
#
loop_
_entity_poly.entity_id
_entity_poly.type
_entity_poly.pdbx_seq_one_letter_code
_entity_poly.pdbx_strand_id
1 'polypeptide(L)'
;MSEREQEVYNNFQKDLNEQQLKGLEPISIAKLYVQARLDNKNDVVYALYTDKSGYVQWSKEEDKKIPSSDRGTKEQILETFGNIEKGKFVQTSDFEGYIEYQSSKEANSKSGFNMIKDDDGIWNVSFKPIQ
;
A
#
# COMPACT_ATOMS: atom_id res chain seq x y z
N MET A 1 4.28 -9.96 9.32
CA MET A 1 3.99 -8.70 10.03
C MET A 1 4.40 -8.85 11.49
N SER A 2 4.78 -7.77 12.16
CA SER A 2 4.96 -7.76 13.62
C SER A 2 3.61 -7.81 14.33
N GLU A 3 3.61 -8.06 15.65
CA GLU A 3 2.37 -8.07 16.46
C GLU A 3 1.65 -6.72 16.38
N ARG A 4 2.38 -5.61 16.47
CA ARG A 4 1.82 -4.25 16.33
C ARG A 4 1.20 -4.01 14.94
N GLU A 5 1.88 -4.42 13.87
CA GLU A 5 1.34 -4.30 12.50
C GLU A 5 0.06 -5.11 12.34
N GLN A 6 0.01 -6.32 12.92
CA GLN A 6 -1.17 -7.18 12.88
C GLN A 6 -2.34 -6.59 13.67
N GLU A 7 -2.09 -6.03 14.84
CA GLU A 7 -3.11 -5.36 15.66
C GLU A 7 -3.72 -4.17 14.92
N VAL A 8 -2.87 -3.28 14.38
CA VAL A 8 -3.32 -2.12 13.60
C VAL A 8 -4.13 -2.58 12.39
N TYR A 9 -3.64 -3.58 11.64
CA TYR A 9 -4.37 -4.12 10.50
C TYR A 9 -5.75 -4.66 10.91
N ASN A 10 -5.85 -5.41 12.01
CA ASN A 10 -7.11 -5.97 12.49
C ASN A 10 -8.10 -4.89 12.96
N ASN A 11 -7.62 -3.80 13.55
CA ASN A 11 -8.47 -2.69 13.98
C ASN A 11 -8.92 -1.85 12.78
N PHE A 12 -7.99 -1.48 11.90
CA PHE A 12 -8.27 -0.74 10.67
C PHE A 12 -9.32 -1.44 9.81
N GLN A 13 -9.30 -2.77 9.70
CA GLN A 13 -10.30 -3.51 8.92
C GLN A 13 -11.74 -3.41 9.47
N LYS A 14 -11.94 -3.05 10.74
CA LYS A 14 -13.27 -3.00 11.36
C LYS A 14 -14.00 -1.70 11.01
N ASP A 15 -13.27 -0.59 10.96
CA ASP A 15 -13.84 0.76 10.81
C ASP A 15 -13.30 1.54 9.60
N LEU A 16 -12.25 1.03 8.95
CA LEU A 16 -11.50 1.68 7.86
C LEU A 16 -11.02 3.08 8.26
N ASN A 17 -10.79 3.31 9.55
CA ASN A 17 -10.37 4.60 10.06
C ASN A 17 -8.85 4.74 9.93
N GLU A 18 -8.42 5.59 9.02
CA GLU A 18 -7.03 5.90 8.73
C GLU A 18 -6.22 6.38 9.95
N GLN A 19 -6.86 6.97 10.96
CA GLN A 19 -6.17 7.36 12.19
C GLN A 19 -5.53 6.17 12.93
N GLN A 20 -5.99 4.93 12.67
CA GLN A 20 -5.34 3.71 13.18
C GLN A 20 -3.94 3.52 12.61
N LEU A 21 -3.66 4.08 11.42
CA LEU A 21 -2.40 3.98 10.70
C LEU A 21 -1.37 5.03 11.17
N LYS A 22 -1.80 5.99 11.99
CA LYS A 22 -0.95 7.10 12.43
C LYS A 22 0.30 6.62 13.15
N GLY A 23 1.44 7.14 12.72
CA GLY A 23 2.75 6.78 13.27
C GLY A 23 3.26 5.41 12.82
N LEU A 24 2.60 4.74 11.88
CA LEU A 24 3.22 3.63 11.16
C LEU A 24 4.23 4.15 10.14
N GLU A 25 5.32 3.40 10.02
CA GLU A 25 6.33 3.64 8.99
C GLU A 25 5.77 3.26 7.60
N PRO A 26 6.24 3.89 6.53
CA PRO A 26 5.86 3.60 5.14
C PRO A 26 5.85 2.09 4.80
N ILE A 27 6.90 1.36 5.23
CA ILE A 27 7.03 -0.08 4.98
C ILE A 27 5.93 -0.88 5.68
N SER A 28 5.50 -0.47 6.87
CA SER A 28 4.39 -1.11 7.57
C SER A 28 3.08 -0.93 6.80
N ILE A 29 2.78 0.28 6.31
CA ILE A 29 1.59 0.52 5.48
C ILE A 29 1.62 -0.34 4.20
N ALA A 30 2.77 -0.44 3.54
CA ALA A 30 2.91 -1.27 2.35
C ALA A 30 2.65 -2.77 2.64
N LYS A 31 3.11 -3.29 3.78
CA LYS A 31 2.79 -4.66 4.21
C LYS A 31 1.29 -4.86 4.42
N LEU A 32 0.62 -3.90 5.07
CA LEU A 32 -0.82 -3.91 5.30
C LEU A 32 -1.58 -3.95 3.96
N TYR A 33 -1.15 -3.14 3.00
CA TYR A 33 -1.70 -3.12 1.64
C TYR A 33 -1.54 -4.46 0.92
N VAL A 34 -0.34 -5.02 0.94
CA VAL A 34 -0.08 -6.34 0.33
C VAL A 34 -0.92 -7.42 0.99
N GLN A 35 -1.04 -7.42 2.32
CA GLN A 35 -1.89 -8.36 3.04
C GLN A 35 -3.37 -8.20 2.65
N ALA A 36 -3.87 -6.97 2.56
CA ALA A 36 -5.25 -6.71 2.14
C ALA A 36 -5.53 -7.22 0.72
N ARG A 37 -4.55 -7.10 -0.19
CA ARG A 37 -4.64 -7.69 -1.53
C ARG A 37 -4.65 -9.21 -1.50
N LEU A 38 -3.77 -9.83 -0.72
CA LEU A 38 -3.73 -11.30 -0.57
C LEU A 38 -5.02 -11.86 0.05
N ASP A 39 -5.65 -11.09 0.93
CA ASP A 39 -6.93 -11.43 1.57
C ASP A 39 -8.16 -11.12 0.67
N ASN A 40 -7.96 -10.54 -0.51
CA ASN A 40 -9.02 -10.01 -1.39
C ASN A 40 -9.97 -9.00 -0.72
N LYS A 41 -9.47 -8.23 0.25
CA LYS A 41 -10.25 -7.22 0.99
C LYS A 41 -10.21 -5.87 0.28
N ASN A 42 -10.95 -5.76 -0.82
CA ASN A 42 -10.90 -4.58 -1.70
C ASN A 42 -11.25 -3.26 -1.00
N ASP A 43 -12.20 -3.25 -0.07
CA ASP A 43 -12.52 -2.05 0.71
C ASP A 43 -11.33 -1.58 1.57
N VAL A 44 -10.56 -2.52 2.11
CA VAL A 44 -9.37 -2.25 2.93
C VAL A 44 -8.23 -1.77 2.05
N VAL A 45 -8.05 -2.40 0.88
CA VAL A 45 -7.09 -1.95 -0.14
C VAL A 45 -7.37 -0.50 -0.55
N TYR A 46 -8.63 -0.19 -0.85
CA TYR A 46 -9.01 1.16 -1.26
C TYR A 46 -8.76 2.18 -0.15
N ALA A 47 -9.11 1.84 1.10
CA ALA A 47 -8.89 2.72 2.25
C ALA A 47 -7.40 2.96 2.59
N LEU A 48 -6.48 2.19 2.01
CA LEU A 48 -5.04 2.41 2.17
C LEU A 48 -4.45 3.33 1.08
N TYR A 49 -5.22 3.63 0.03
CA TYR A 49 -4.81 4.64 -0.94
C TYR A 49 -4.93 6.05 -0.33
N THR A 50 -4.08 6.95 -0.81
CA THR A 50 -4.10 8.36 -0.37
C THR A 50 -5.42 9.04 -0.74
N ASP A 51 -5.95 9.86 0.15
CA ASP A 51 -7.07 10.75 -0.12
C ASP A 51 -6.62 12.19 -0.45
N LYS A 52 -5.30 12.42 -0.48
CA LYS A 52 -4.70 13.73 -0.74
C LYS A 52 -5.18 14.28 -2.09
N SER A 53 -5.74 15.48 -2.06
CA SER A 53 -6.23 16.17 -3.26
C SER A 53 -5.14 16.27 -4.33
N GLY A 54 -5.50 15.92 -5.57
CA GLY A 54 -4.58 15.88 -6.72
C GLY A 54 -3.83 14.54 -6.90
N TYR A 55 -3.85 13.64 -5.92
CA TYR A 55 -3.21 12.32 -5.99
C TYR A 55 -4.21 11.16 -6.08
N VAL A 56 -5.48 11.41 -5.76
CA VAL A 56 -6.58 10.45 -5.98
C VAL A 56 -6.79 10.22 -7.49
N GLN A 57 -6.83 8.96 -7.92
CA GLN A 57 -7.06 8.62 -9.33
C GLN A 57 -8.49 8.19 -9.65
N TRP A 58 -9.15 7.48 -8.73
CA TRP A 58 -10.52 7.04 -8.91
C TRP A 58 -11.24 7.00 -7.56
N SER A 59 -12.56 7.11 -7.60
CA SER A 59 -13.43 7.04 -6.43
C SER A 59 -13.66 5.59 -5.96
N LYS A 60 -14.20 5.43 -4.75
CA LYS A 60 -14.57 4.11 -4.20
C LYS A 60 -15.61 3.40 -5.06
N GLU A 61 -16.56 4.15 -5.64
CA GLU A 61 -17.59 3.59 -6.50
C GLU A 61 -17.03 3.15 -7.86
N GLU A 62 -15.97 3.79 -8.35
CA GLU A 62 -15.23 3.34 -9.52
C GLU A 62 -14.37 2.12 -9.19
N ASP A 63 -13.73 2.09 -8.00
CA ASP A 63 -12.95 0.94 -7.54
C ASP A 63 -13.81 -0.33 -7.52
N LYS A 64 -15.03 -0.26 -6.96
CA LYS A 64 -15.96 -1.40 -6.93
C LYS A 64 -16.32 -1.97 -8.29
N LYS A 65 -16.17 -1.20 -9.38
CA LYS A 65 -16.44 -1.65 -10.74
C LYS A 65 -15.24 -2.37 -11.36
N ILE A 66 -14.05 -2.30 -10.75
CA ILE A 66 -12.85 -3.03 -11.19
C ILE A 66 -13.10 -4.54 -11.03
N PRO A 67 -13.10 -5.32 -12.12
CA PRO A 67 -13.29 -6.76 -12.08
C PRO A 67 -12.24 -7.46 -11.19
N SER A 68 -12.63 -8.51 -10.49
CA SER A 68 -11.68 -9.29 -9.67
C SER A 68 -10.51 -9.86 -10.48
N SER A 69 -10.71 -10.15 -11.77
CA SER A 69 -9.64 -10.57 -12.70
C SER A 69 -8.54 -9.53 -12.85
N ASP A 70 -8.88 -8.25 -12.73
CA ASP A 70 -7.99 -7.12 -12.96
C ASP A 70 -7.24 -6.72 -11.67
N ARG A 71 -7.65 -7.31 -10.53
CA ARG A 71 -6.99 -7.12 -9.23
C ARG A 71 -5.79 -8.04 -9.01
N GLY A 72 -5.53 -8.92 -9.97
CA GLY A 72 -4.40 -9.85 -9.98
C GLY A 72 -4.59 -11.06 -9.08
N THR A 73 -3.89 -12.15 -9.41
CA THR A 73 -3.89 -13.38 -8.61
C THR A 73 -2.92 -13.28 -7.43
N LYS A 74 -3.04 -14.21 -6.47
CA LYS A 74 -2.12 -14.32 -5.35
C LYS A 74 -0.66 -14.44 -5.81
N GLU A 75 -0.42 -15.23 -6.85
CA GLU A 75 0.90 -15.45 -7.44
C GLU A 75 1.46 -14.14 -8.00
N GLN A 76 0.66 -13.39 -8.77
CA GLN A 76 1.05 -12.10 -9.34
C GLN A 76 1.32 -11.05 -8.25
N ILE A 77 0.53 -11.02 -7.18
CA ILE A 77 0.75 -10.14 -6.03
C ILE A 77 2.09 -10.45 -5.37
N LEU A 78 2.39 -11.74 -5.13
CA LEU A 78 3.66 -12.16 -4.52
C LEU A 78 4.86 -11.91 -5.45
N GLU A 79 4.69 -12.08 -6.76
CA GLU A 79 5.71 -11.77 -7.76
C GLU A 79 6.01 -10.26 -7.81
N THR A 80 4.99 -9.42 -7.63
CA THR A 80 5.13 -7.96 -7.70
C THR A 80 5.72 -7.37 -6.42
N PHE A 81 5.21 -7.79 -5.25
CA PHE A 81 5.54 -7.18 -3.95
C PHE A 81 6.37 -8.09 -3.04
N GLY A 82 6.88 -9.21 -3.55
CA GLY A 82 7.76 -10.08 -2.79
C GLY A 82 8.92 -9.29 -2.17
N ASN A 83 9.28 -9.59 -0.93
CA ASN A 83 10.35 -8.92 -0.19
C ASN A 83 10.19 -7.39 0.00
N ILE A 84 9.01 -6.80 -0.23
CA ILE A 84 8.78 -5.37 0.04
C ILE A 84 9.08 -5.00 1.50
N GLU A 85 8.91 -5.95 2.43
CA GLU A 85 9.26 -5.79 3.84
C GLU A 85 10.76 -5.60 4.10
N LYS A 86 11.61 -5.96 3.14
CA LYS A 86 13.06 -5.77 3.18
C LYS A 86 13.51 -4.53 2.39
N GLY A 87 12.54 -3.80 1.82
CA GLY A 87 12.79 -2.59 1.06
C GLY A 87 13.35 -1.46 1.92
N LYS A 88 13.77 -0.40 1.24
CA LYS A 88 14.24 0.84 1.85
C LYS A 88 13.29 1.96 1.44
N PHE A 89 12.76 2.69 2.41
CA PHE A 89 12.02 3.90 2.13
C PHE A 89 12.97 5.04 1.73
N VAL A 90 12.64 5.72 0.64
CA VAL A 90 13.34 6.90 0.12
C VAL A 90 12.33 8.02 0.00
N GLN A 91 12.44 9.00 0.89
CA GLN A 91 11.63 10.21 0.83
C GLN A 91 12.20 11.18 -0.20
N THR A 92 11.36 11.65 -1.12
CA THR A 92 11.76 12.53 -2.24
C THR A 92 11.29 13.97 -2.06
N SER A 93 10.26 14.20 -1.25
CA SER A 93 9.80 15.53 -0.83
C SER A 93 9.18 15.46 0.57
N ASP A 94 8.61 16.55 1.09
CA ASP A 94 7.97 16.54 2.42
C ASP A 94 6.80 15.54 2.54
N PHE A 95 6.17 15.25 1.40
CA PHE A 95 4.97 14.41 1.33
C PHE A 95 5.04 13.29 0.30
N GLU A 96 6.13 13.15 -0.45
CA GLU A 96 6.32 12.05 -1.41
C GLU A 96 7.52 11.18 -1.02
N GLY A 97 7.38 9.89 -1.31
CA GLY A 97 8.49 8.96 -1.23
C GLY A 97 8.10 7.64 -1.86
N TYR A 98 9.06 6.72 -1.88
CA TYR A 98 8.81 5.37 -2.37
C TYR A 98 9.61 4.33 -1.58
N ILE A 99 9.11 3.11 -1.57
CA ILE A 99 9.87 1.96 -1.08
C ILE A 99 10.59 1.35 -2.27
N GLU A 100 11.93 1.36 -2.22
CA GLU A 100 12.78 0.65 -3.15
C GLU A 100 13.00 -0.78 -2.64
N TYR A 101 12.66 -1.79 -3.44
CA TYR A 101 12.81 -3.20 -3.05
C TYR A 101 13.10 -4.07 -4.28
N GLN A 102 13.53 -5.31 -4.06
CA GLN A 102 13.74 -6.29 -5.13
C GLN A 102 12.75 -7.43 -4.92
N SER A 103 11.90 -7.73 -5.91
CA SER A 103 10.76 -8.62 -5.71
C SER A 103 11.16 -10.07 -5.37
N SER A 104 12.28 -10.53 -5.92
CA SER A 104 12.91 -11.81 -5.59
C SER A 104 14.43 -11.67 -5.67
N LYS A 105 15.20 -12.63 -5.13
CA LYS A 105 16.66 -12.63 -5.26
C LYS A 105 17.15 -12.70 -6.71
N GLU A 106 16.31 -13.22 -7.60
CA GLU A 106 16.59 -13.44 -9.02
C GLU A 106 16.11 -12.28 -9.89
N ALA A 107 15.34 -11.33 -9.33
CA ALA A 107 14.85 -10.20 -10.09
C ALA A 107 16.02 -9.31 -10.54
N ASN A 108 16.08 -9.01 -11.84
CA ASN A 108 17.19 -8.26 -12.45
C ASN A 108 17.16 -6.74 -12.16
N SER A 109 16.07 -6.23 -11.58
CA SER A 109 15.88 -4.82 -11.30
C SER A 109 15.17 -4.61 -9.96
N LYS A 110 15.40 -3.44 -9.38
CA LYS A 110 14.63 -2.98 -8.22
C LYS A 110 13.27 -2.44 -8.69
N SER A 111 12.26 -2.67 -7.86
CA SER A 111 10.92 -2.13 -7.98
C SER A 111 10.74 -0.94 -7.03
N GLY A 112 9.82 -0.05 -7.38
CA GLY A 112 9.44 1.09 -6.58
C GLY A 112 7.96 1.07 -6.21
N PHE A 113 7.66 1.28 -4.92
CA PHE A 113 6.29 1.38 -4.42
C PHE A 113 6.03 2.80 -3.92
N ASN A 114 5.23 3.57 -4.65
CA ASN A 114 4.98 4.98 -4.36
C ASN A 114 4.08 5.19 -3.14
N MET A 115 4.45 6.20 -2.36
CA MET A 115 3.74 6.59 -1.15
C MET A 115 3.58 8.10 -1.08
N ILE A 116 2.41 8.52 -0.62
CA ILE A 116 2.04 9.92 -0.43
C ILE A 116 1.68 10.11 1.03
N LYS A 117 2.24 11.13 1.67
CA LYS A 117 1.83 11.57 3.00
C LYS A 117 0.65 12.52 2.84
N ASP A 118 -0.46 12.19 3.47
CA ASP A 118 -1.65 13.03 3.49
C ASP A 118 -1.46 14.29 4.36
N ASP A 119 -2.54 15.07 4.51
CA ASP A 119 -2.53 16.29 5.31
C ASP A 119 -2.56 16.01 6.83
N ASP A 120 -2.93 14.79 7.24
CA ASP A 120 -2.91 14.30 8.63
C ASP A 120 -1.52 13.75 9.06
N GLY A 121 -0.58 13.72 8.12
CA GLY A 121 0.79 13.25 8.32
C GLY A 121 0.94 11.73 8.25
N ILE A 122 -0.04 11.04 7.70
CA ILE A 122 -0.10 9.58 7.55
C ILE A 122 0.40 9.23 6.16
N TRP A 123 1.22 8.18 6.06
CA TRP A 123 1.69 7.68 4.77
C TRP A 123 0.67 6.71 4.17
N ASN A 124 0.33 6.91 2.90
CA ASN A 124 -0.61 6.11 2.15
C ASN A 124 -0.02 5.62 0.84
N VAL A 125 -0.69 4.63 0.27
CA VAL A 125 -0.34 4.10 -1.04
C VAL A 125 -0.74 5.09 -2.12
N SER A 126 0.18 5.38 -3.04
CA SER A 126 -0.18 6.13 -4.25
C SER A 126 -0.99 5.26 -5.19
N PHE A 127 -2.01 5.82 -5.83
CA PHE A 127 -2.73 5.15 -6.91
C PHE A 127 -1.83 4.85 -8.14
N LYS A 128 -0.73 5.60 -8.30
CA LYS A 128 0.18 5.47 -9.45
C LYS A 128 1.47 4.74 -9.07
N PRO A 129 1.86 3.67 -9.79
CA PRO A 129 3.21 3.10 -9.67
C PRO A 129 4.27 4.09 -10.16
N ILE A 130 5.54 3.84 -9.81
CA ILE A 130 6.68 4.60 -10.37
C ILE A 130 6.76 4.30 -11.86
N GLN A 131 6.83 5.35 -12.69
CA GLN A 131 7.11 5.24 -14.13
C GLN A 131 8.62 5.23 -14.37
#